data_AF-A0A953P1F0-F1
#
_entry.id   AF-A0A953P1F0-F1
#
_cell.length_a   1.000
_cell.length_b   1.000
_cell.length_c   1.000
_cell.angle_alpha   90.00
_cell.angle_beta   90.00
_cell.angle_gamma   90.00
#
_symmetry.space_group_name_H-M   'P 1'
#
loop_
_entity.id
_entity.type
_entity.pdbx_description
1 polymer ?
#
loop_
_entity_poly.entity_id
_entity_poly.type
_entity_poly.pdbx_seq_one_letter_code
_entity_poly.pdbx_strand_id
1 'polypeptide(L)'
;MQIIFGLHSVEEALAARGRGFEYVAIAAGRGDARLKKIEQLCRSQSVPLRTLPRDQLTRLAKTASHQGVVAVTAEKQYADLDDLLHNQRGAYRFVVALDGIEDPHNLGAIIRTAEGAGADGI
;
A
#
# COMPACT_ATOMS: atom_id res chain seq x y z
N MET A 1 -3.50 -6.91 -11.76
CA MET A 1 -2.45 -5.86 -11.52
C MET A 1 -3.09 -4.69 -10.79
N GLN A 2 -2.42 -4.14 -9.77
CA GLN A 2 -2.93 -3.00 -9.00
C GLN A 2 -1.97 -1.80 -9.10
N ILE A 3 -2.56 -0.61 -9.05
CA ILE A 3 -1.85 0.68 -9.06
C ILE A 3 -2.02 1.33 -7.69
N ILE A 4 -0.90 1.66 -7.05
CA ILE A 4 -0.85 2.43 -5.81
C ILE A 4 -0.16 3.76 -6.12
N PHE A 5 -0.69 4.87 -5.63
CA PHE A 5 -0.12 6.19 -5.90
C PHE A 5 -0.16 7.09 -4.66
N GLY A 6 0.66 8.13 -4.67
CA GLY A 6 0.86 9.00 -3.52
C GLY A 6 2.02 8.54 -2.64
N LEU A 7 2.72 9.49 -2.01
CA LEU A 7 3.96 9.24 -1.28
C LEU A 7 3.76 8.24 -0.13
N HIS A 8 2.77 8.51 0.71
CA HIS A 8 2.53 7.69 1.90
C HIS A 8 2.05 6.28 1.53
N SER A 9 1.09 6.17 0.61
CA SER A 9 0.57 4.87 0.16
C SER A 9 1.65 3.96 -0.44
N VAL A 10 2.56 4.53 -1.25
CA VAL A 10 3.66 3.76 -1.84
C VAL A 10 4.72 3.39 -0.79
N GLU A 11 5.03 4.31 0.13
CA GLU A 11 5.96 4.06 1.22
C GLU A 11 5.47 2.93 2.15
N GLU A 12 4.20 2.98 2.59
CA GLU A 12 3.59 1.94 3.42
C GLU A 12 3.53 0.59 2.69
N ALA A 13 3.19 0.60 1.40
CA ALA A 13 3.18 -0.62 0.58
C ALA A 13 4.57 -1.27 0.51
N LEU A 14 5.64 -0.48 0.36
CA LEU A 14 7.01 -0.96 0.38
C LEU A 14 7.41 -1.45 1.79
N ALA A 15 6.96 -0.78 2.85
CA ALA A 15 7.28 -1.15 4.23
C ALA A 15 6.62 -2.47 4.66
N ALA A 16 5.39 -2.75 4.19
CA ALA A 16 4.61 -3.93 4.60
C ALA A 16 5.16 -5.29 4.13
N ARG A 17 6.14 -5.33 3.22
CA ARG A 17 6.91 -6.53 2.80
C ARG A 17 6.12 -7.79 2.43
N GLY A 18 4.93 -7.64 1.84
CA GLY A 18 4.05 -8.77 1.48
C GLY A 18 3.38 -8.66 0.11
N ARG A 19 3.90 -7.80 -0.78
CA ARG A 19 3.31 -7.53 -2.09
C ARG A 19 4.38 -7.63 -3.17
N GLY A 20 4.08 -8.32 -4.26
CA GLY A 20 4.95 -8.35 -5.43
C GLY A 20 4.92 -6.99 -6.13
N PHE A 21 6.06 -6.33 -6.26
CA PHE A 21 6.21 -5.10 -7.03
C PHE A 21 6.78 -5.41 -8.40
N GLU A 22 6.11 -4.94 -9.46
CA GLU A 22 6.68 -4.97 -10.80
C GLU A 22 7.68 -3.84 -10.98
N TYR A 23 7.28 -2.61 -10.62
CA TYR A 23 8.17 -1.45 -10.51
C TYR A 23 7.50 -0.30 -9.75
N VAL A 24 8.33 0.63 -9.27
CA VAL A 24 7.92 1.95 -8.79
C VAL A 24 8.38 3.00 -9.79
N ALA A 25 7.50 3.92 -10.15
CA ALA A 25 7.78 5.05 -11.03
C ALA A 25 7.71 6.39 -10.29
N ILE A 26 8.73 7.22 -10.46
CA ILE A 26 8.83 8.57 -9.88
C ILE A 26 8.87 9.64 -10.96
N ALA A 27 8.37 10.84 -10.64
CA ALA A 27 8.36 11.96 -11.57
C ALA A 27 9.77 12.48 -11.83
N ALA A 28 10.12 12.69 -13.10
CA ALA A 28 11.38 13.31 -13.49
C ALA A 28 11.56 14.71 -12.87
N GLY A 29 12.80 15.05 -12.49
CA GLY A 29 13.16 16.39 -12.03
C GLY A 29 12.75 16.74 -10.59
N ARG A 30 12.24 15.78 -9.81
CA ARG A 30 11.87 15.98 -8.40
C ARG A 30 12.80 15.19 -7.48
N GLY A 31 13.47 15.88 -6.56
CA GLY A 31 14.50 15.32 -5.68
C GLY A 31 14.29 15.62 -4.19
N ASP A 32 13.03 15.71 -3.74
CA ASP A 32 12.74 15.98 -2.33
C ASP A 32 13.09 14.78 -1.41
N ALA A 33 13.21 15.05 -0.11
CA ALA A 33 13.67 14.06 0.87
C ALA A 33 12.74 12.84 0.96
N ARG A 34 11.43 13.02 0.72
CA ARG A 34 10.45 11.94 0.76
C ARG A 34 10.62 10.98 -0.42
N LEU A 35 10.87 11.50 -1.63
CA LEU A 35 11.20 10.68 -2.78
C LEU A 35 12.49 9.89 -2.58
N LYS A 36 13.54 10.51 -2.01
CA LYS A 36 14.79 9.80 -1.69
C LYS A 36 14.57 8.60 -0.76
N LYS A 37 13.65 8.70 0.20
CA LYS A 37 13.28 7.57 1.07
C LYS A 37 12.65 6.43 0.28
N ILE A 38 11.75 6.73 -0.66
CA ILE A 38 11.15 5.72 -1.55
C ILE A 38 12.23 5.08 -2.45
N GLU A 39 13.16 5.86 -3.00
CA GLU A 39 14.27 5.33 -3.79
C GLU A 39 15.14 4.37 -2.98
N GLN A 40 15.46 4.74 -1.73
CA GLN A 40 16.21 3.88 -0.81
C GLN A 40 15.47 2.59 -0.48
N LEU A 41 14.16 2.68 -0.20
CA LEU A 41 13.32 1.50 0.03
C LEU A 41 13.32 0.57 -1.18
N CYS A 42 13.10 1.11 -2.38
CA CYS A 42 13.13 0.33 -3.62
C CYS A 42 14.47 -0.38 -3.81
N ARG A 43 15.60 0.32 -3.60
CA ARG A 43 16.94 -0.27 -3.68
C ARG A 43 17.14 -1.37 -2.64
N SER A 44 16.76 -1.12 -1.38
CA SER A 44 16.94 -2.10 -0.30
C SER A 44 16.14 -3.38 -0.50
N GLN A 45 15.06 -3.31 -1.28
CA GLN A 45 14.14 -4.43 -1.54
C GLN A 45 14.26 -4.96 -2.97
N SER A 46 15.25 -4.50 -3.75
CA SER A 46 15.44 -4.86 -5.17
C SER A 46 14.19 -4.65 -6.04
N VAL A 47 13.40 -3.63 -5.72
CA VAL A 47 12.24 -3.23 -6.53
C VAL A 47 12.71 -2.33 -7.67
N PRO A 48 12.38 -2.63 -8.94
CA PRO A 48 12.77 -1.79 -10.06
C PRO A 48 12.22 -0.37 -9.93
N LEU A 49 13.10 0.63 -10.04
CA LEU A 49 12.72 2.04 -10.03
C LEU A 49 12.80 2.62 -11.44
N ARG A 50 11.75 3.32 -11.87
CA ARG A 50 11.65 4.01 -13.16
C ARG A 50 11.44 5.50 -12.95
N THR A 51 12.00 6.31 -13.82
CA THR A 51 11.71 7.75 -13.86
C THR A 51 10.85 8.04 -15.07
N LEU A 52 9.65 8.58 -14.86
CA LEU A 52 8.69 8.85 -15.92
C LEU A 52 8.27 10.33 -15.92
N PRO A 53 7.85 10.88 -17.08
CA PRO A 53 7.18 12.18 -17.13
C PRO A 53 5.91 12.20 -16.28
N ARG A 54 5.58 13.35 -15.70
CA ARG A 54 4.41 13.50 -14.82
C ARG A 54 3.10 13.06 -15.49
N ASP A 55 2.92 13.39 -16.77
CA ASP A 55 1.71 13.00 -17.51
C ASP A 55 1.56 11.49 -17.67
N GLN A 56 2.67 10.75 -17.76
CA GLN A 56 2.61 9.29 -17.77
C GLN A 56 2.17 8.74 -16.41
N LEU A 57 2.63 9.33 -15.31
CA LEU A 57 2.16 8.96 -13.97
C LEU A 57 0.67 9.25 -13.79
N THR A 58 0.20 10.40 -14.26
CA THR A 58 -1.24 10.74 -14.24
C THR A 58 -2.06 9.71 -15.01
N ARG A 59 -1.59 9.27 -16.19
CA ARG A 59 -2.26 8.21 -16.97
C ARG A 59 -2.30 6.87 -16.24
N LEU A 60 -1.19 6.47 -15.61
CA LEU A 60 -1.12 5.24 -14.82
C LEU A 60 -2.05 5.29 -13.60
N ALA A 61 -2.02 6.40 -12.85
CA ALA A 61 -2.82 6.59 -11.64
C ALA A 61 -4.30 6.90 -11.93
N LYS A 62 -4.63 7.29 -13.18
CA LYS A 62 -5.94 7.83 -13.59
C LYS A 62 -6.39 9.05 -12.76
N THR A 63 -5.44 9.76 -12.15
CA THR A 63 -5.66 10.95 -11.33
C THR A 63 -4.39 11.79 -11.23
N ALA A 64 -4.53 13.11 -11.04
CA ALA A 64 -3.42 14.02 -10.79
C ALA A 64 -2.90 13.97 -9.32
N SER A 65 -3.62 13.29 -8.43
CA SER A 65 -3.31 13.18 -6.99
C SER A 65 -2.14 12.25 -6.66
N HIS A 66 -1.43 11.73 -7.65
CA HIS A 66 -0.35 10.75 -7.48
C HIS A 66 0.91 11.30 -6.78
N GLN A 67 1.01 12.61 -6.55
CA GLN A 67 2.15 13.25 -5.86
C GLN A 67 3.52 12.84 -6.42
N GLY A 68 3.62 12.62 -7.72
CA GLY A 68 4.88 12.26 -8.40
C GLY A 68 5.40 10.85 -8.13
N VAL A 69 4.61 9.94 -7.56
CA VAL A 69 5.00 8.53 -7.39
C VAL A 69 3.83 7.58 -7.67
N VAL A 70 4.14 6.47 -8.33
CA VAL A 70 3.20 5.37 -8.62
C VAL A 70 3.93 4.04 -8.43
N ALA A 71 3.32 3.07 -7.77
CA ALA A 71 3.78 1.70 -7.71
C ALA A 71 2.85 0.80 -8.52
N VAL A 72 3.43 -0.04 -9.36
CA VAL A 72 2.72 -1.10 -10.10
C VAL A 72 3.01 -2.41 -9.41
N THR A 73 1.94 -3.09 -8.98
CA THR A 73 2.05 -4.26 -8.13
C THR A 73 1.22 -5.42 -8.66
N ALA A 74 1.58 -6.63 -8.24
CA ALA A 74 0.67 -7.76 -8.28
C ALA A 74 -0.61 -7.45 -7.47
N GLU A 75 -1.66 -8.22 -7.73
CA GLU A 75 -2.86 -8.18 -6.88
C GLU A 75 -2.51 -8.67 -5.48
N LYS A 76 -3.08 -7.99 -4.49
CA LYS A 76 -2.98 -8.45 -3.10
C LYS A 76 -4.00 -9.53 -2.89
N GLN A 77 -3.52 -10.67 -2.38
CA GLN A 77 -4.38 -11.72 -1.88
C GLN A 77 -4.86 -11.31 -0.48
N TYR A 78 -6.16 -11.46 -0.25
CA TYR A 78 -6.75 -11.33 1.06
C TYR A 78 -6.48 -12.61 1.84
N ALA A 79 -6.25 -12.46 3.14
CA ALA A 79 -6.30 -13.59 4.06
C ALA A 79 -7.73 -14.08 4.16
N ASP A 80 -7.93 -15.39 4.23
CA ASP A 80 -9.22 -15.97 4.56
C ASP A 80 -9.39 -16.14 6.09
N LEU A 81 -10.55 -16.66 6.50
CA LEU A 81 -10.82 -16.88 7.92
C LEU A 81 -9.86 -17.92 8.51
N ASP A 82 -9.46 -18.94 7.75
CA ASP A 82 -8.54 -19.96 8.23
C ASP A 82 -7.16 -19.36 8.48
N ASP A 83 -6.66 -18.48 7.59
CA ASP A 83 -5.43 -17.74 7.80
C ASP A 83 -5.45 -16.94 9.12
N LEU A 84 -6.58 -16.30 9.44
CA LEU A 84 -6.76 -15.56 10.69
C LEU A 84 -6.75 -16.50 11.89
N LEU A 85 -7.41 -17.66 11.81
CA LEU A 85 -7.52 -18.63 12.89
C LEU A 85 -6.21 -19.39 13.18
N HIS A 86 -5.26 -19.42 12.23
CA HIS A 86 -3.97 -20.08 12.42
C HIS A 86 -2.86 -19.11 12.88
N ASN A 87 -2.92 -17.82 12.52
CA ASN A 87 -1.85 -16.86 12.82
C ASN A 87 -2.07 -16.08 14.13
N GLN A 88 -1.84 -16.71 15.29
CA GLN A 88 -2.10 -16.10 16.61
C GLN A 88 -1.04 -15.07 17.00
N ARG A 89 -1.45 -13.82 17.23
CA ARG A 89 -0.54 -12.77 17.74
C ARG A 89 -0.57 -12.60 19.26
N GLY A 90 -1.62 -13.07 19.95
CA GLY A 90 -1.78 -12.94 21.40
C GLY A 90 -2.65 -14.03 22.03
N ALA A 91 -2.90 -13.98 23.35
CA ALA A 91 -3.61 -15.05 24.07
C ALA A 91 -5.06 -15.28 23.58
N TYR A 92 -5.68 -14.28 22.95
CA TYR A 92 -7.05 -14.33 22.43
C TYR A 92 -7.07 -13.93 20.96
N ARG A 93 -8.11 -14.39 20.25
CA ARG A 93 -8.41 -13.96 18.88
C ARG A 93 -9.29 -12.72 18.92
N PHE A 94 -8.84 -11.64 18.29
CA PHE A 94 -9.60 -10.40 18.18
C PHE A 94 -9.92 -10.11 16.71
N VAL A 95 -11.17 -10.35 16.32
CA VAL A 95 -11.66 -10.13 14.95
C VAL A 95 -12.80 -9.12 14.99
N VAL A 96 -12.87 -8.24 13.98
CA VAL A 96 -13.91 -7.21 13.86
C VAL A 96 -14.80 -7.49 12.64
N ALA A 97 -16.01 -8.00 12.85
CA ALA A 97 -16.96 -8.21 11.76
C ALA A 97 -17.66 -6.90 11.36
N LEU A 98 -17.72 -6.62 10.06
CA LEU A 98 -18.40 -5.44 9.50
C LEU A 98 -19.63 -5.86 8.70
N ASP A 99 -20.78 -5.30 9.04
CA ASP A 99 -22.04 -5.52 8.33
C ASP A 99 -22.53 -4.21 7.69
N GLY A 100 -22.77 -4.22 6.39
CA GLY A 100 -23.35 -3.09 5.66
C GLY A 100 -22.47 -1.84 5.51
N ILE A 101 -21.13 -1.96 5.49
CA ILE A 101 -20.25 -0.81 5.23
C ILE A 101 -20.10 -0.56 3.72
N GLU A 102 -20.58 0.58 3.25
CA GLU A 102 -20.58 0.94 1.81
C GLU A 102 -19.54 2.00 1.43
N ASP A 103 -19.19 2.89 2.36
CA ASP A 103 -18.23 3.98 2.10
C ASP A 103 -16.77 3.51 2.29
N PRO A 104 -15.92 3.55 1.24
CA PRO A 104 -14.51 3.19 1.33
C PRO A 104 -13.72 4.03 2.36
N HIS A 105 -14.13 5.28 2.59
CA HIS A 105 -13.47 6.14 3.59
C HIS A 105 -13.72 5.61 5.02
N ASN A 106 -14.97 5.25 5.33
CA ASN A 106 -15.33 4.65 6.61
C ASN A 106 -14.67 3.28 6.80
N LEU A 107 -14.68 2.43 5.76
CA LEU A 107 -13.99 1.15 5.79
C LEU A 107 -12.50 1.32 6.10
N GLY A 108 -11.83 2.28 5.45
CA GLY A 108 -10.42 2.58 5.70
C GLY A 108 -10.16 3.08 7.12
N ALA A 109 -11.03 3.92 7.67
CA ALA A 109 -10.93 4.40 9.05
C ALA A 109 -11.07 3.27 10.08
N ILE A 110 -12.02 2.34 9.84
CA ILE A 110 -12.23 1.16 10.70
C ILE A 110 -11.01 0.25 10.64
N ILE A 111 -10.47 -0.03 9.44
CA ILE A 111 -9.28 -0.86 9.27
C ILE A 111 -8.09 -0.32 10.08
N ARG A 112 -7.83 0.99 10.00
CA ARG A 112 -6.75 1.62 10.75
C ARG A 112 -6.99 1.58 12.26
N THR A 113 -8.23 1.73 12.69
CA THR A 113 -8.58 1.70 14.11
C THR A 113 -8.43 0.29 14.69
N ALA A 114 -8.90 -0.73 13.97
CA ALA A 114 -8.78 -2.12 14.38
C ALA A 114 -7.30 -2.56 14.43
N GLU A 115 -6.49 -2.20 13.43
CA GLU A 115 -5.05 -2.47 13.42
C GLU A 115 -4.35 -1.83 14.63
N GLY A 116 -4.64 -0.55 14.92
CA GLY A 116 -4.10 0.14 16.10
C GLY A 116 -4.59 -0.44 17.44
N ALA A 117 -5.78 -1.05 17.47
CA ALA A 117 -6.31 -1.75 18.64
C ALA A 117 -5.76 -3.19 18.79
N GLY A 118 -4.98 -3.67 17.83
CA GLY A 118 -4.39 -5.02 17.85
C GLY A 118 -5.34 -6.11 17.37
N ALA A 119 -6.32 -5.81 16.52
CA ALA A 119 -7.13 -6.82 15.86
C ALA A 119 -6.27 -7.72 14.97
N ASP A 120 -6.56 -9.02 15.00
CA ASP A 120 -5.92 -10.03 14.14
C ASP A 120 -6.47 -9.94 12.71
N GLY A 121 -7.72 -9.50 12.54
CA GLY A 121 -8.39 -9.36 11.24
C GLY A 121 -9.72 -8.61 11.32
N ILE A 122 -10.26 -8.30 10.14
CA ILE A 122 -11.58 -7.70 9.90
C ILE A 122 -12.32 -8.60 8.93
#